data_AF-A0A942RV41-F1
#
_entry.id   AF-A0A942RV41-F1
#
_cell.length_a   1.000
_cell.length_b   1.000
_cell.length_c   1.000
_cell.angle_alpha   90.00
_cell.angle_beta   90.00
_cell.angle_gamma   90.00
#
_symmetry.space_group_name_H-M   'P 1'
#
loop_
_entity.id
_entity.type
_entity.pdbx_description
1 polymer ?
#
loop_
_entity_poly.entity_id
_entity_poly.type
_entity_poly.pdbx_seq_one_letter_code
_entity_poly.pdbx_strand_id
1 'polypeptide(L)'
;MGQQQLLLIVLGVIVVGIAILLGILLFRASAIENKRDILIVEGTSIAAVAQQYYRKPSEIGGGSRSFLGWDIPPSFRVTTNGYYNAEEITADQVVIIGTGNEEVTGGDSIKVRITATGTNILSEVIN
;
A
#
# COMPACT_ATOMS: atom_id res chain seq x y z
N MET A 1 -53.45 -16.39 12.29
CA MET A 1 -52.80 -15.93 11.04
C MET A 1 -51.98 -14.65 11.23
N GLY A 2 -52.51 -13.59 11.87
CA GLY A 2 -51.75 -12.34 12.11
C GLY A 2 -50.44 -12.49 12.92
N GLN A 3 -50.41 -13.36 13.94
CA GLN A 3 -49.20 -13.59 14.75
C GLN A 3 -48.06 -14.26 13.97
N GLN A 4 -48.35 -15.19 13.06
CA GLN A 4 -47.33 -15.84 12.22
C GLN A 4 -46.80 -14.90 11.13
N GLN A 5 -47.66 -14.06 10.55
CA GLN A 5 -47.23 -13.05 9.57
C GLN A 5 -46.36 -11.97 10.21
N LEU A 6 -46.70 -11.52 11.43
CA LEU A 6 -45.86 -10.60 12.19
C LEU A 6 -44.47 -11.19 12.47
N LEU A 7 -44.39 -12.47 12.85
CA LEU A 7 -43.11 -13.15 13.08
C LEU A 7 -42.25 -13.24 11.81
N LEU A 8 -42.85 -13.52 10.65
CA LEU A 8 -42.12 -13.60 9.38
C LEU A 8 -41.59 -12.24 8.93
N ILE A 9 -42.34 -11.16 9.15
CA ILE A 9 -41.87 -9.80 8.87
C ILE A 9 -40.68 -9.44 9.76
N VAL A 10 -40.78 -9.72 11.07
CA VAL A 10 -39.69 -9.45 12.02
C VAL A 10 -38.43 -10.23 11.63
N LEU A 11 -38.57 -11.50 11.25
CA LEU A 11 -37.46 -12.32 10.78
C LEU A 11 -36.80 -11.73 9.52
N GLY A 12 -37.61 -11.28 8.55
CA GLY A 12 -37.12 -10.65 7.32
C GLY A 12 -36.30 -9.37 7.59
N VAL A 13 -36.78 -8.50 8.49
CA VAL A 13 -36.07 -7.27 8.85
C VAL A 13 -34.75 -7.56 9.57
N ILE A 14 -34.70 -8.58 10.44
CA ILE A 14 -33.45 -8.99 11.10
C ILE A 14 -32.41 -9.43 10.07
N VAL A 15 -32.81 -10.25 9.11
CA VAL A 15 -31.89 -10.75 8.07
C VAL A 15 -31.36 -9.61 7.20
N VAL A 16 -32.22 -8.69 6.77
CA VAL A 16 -31.80 -7.51 5.99
C VAL A 16 -30.87 -6.61 6.80
N GLY A 17 -31.15 -6.40 8.09
CA GLY A 17 -30.30 -5.60 8.97
C GLY A 17 -28.88 -6.15 9.08
N ILE A 18 -28.73 -7.47 9.25
CA ILE A 18 -27.42 -8.13 9.31
C ILE A 18 -26.71 -8.05 7.95
N ALA A 19 -27.43 -8.25 6.84
CA ALA A 19 -26.85 -8.18 5.51
C ALA A 19 -26.24 -6.80 5.19
N ILE A 20 -26.90 -5.71 5.61
CA ILE A 20 -26.38 -4.34 5.44
C ILE A 20 -25.08 -4.15 6.22
N LEU A 21 -25.04 -4.60 7.49
CA LEU A 21 -23.84 -4.49 8.32
C LEU A 21 -22.66 -5.26 7.72
N LEU A 22 -22.89 -6.50 7.29
CA LEU A 22 -21.86 -7.30 6.62
C LEU A 22 -21.40 -6.68 5.30
N GLY A 23 -22.33 -6.13 4.51
CA GLY A 23 -22.00 -5.44 3.27
C GLY A 23 -21.07 -4.24 3.49
N ILE A 24 -21.34 -3.43 4.52
CA ILE A 24 -20.49 -2.29 4.88
C ILE A 24 -19.10 -2.75 5.34
N LEU A 25 -19.03 -3.81 6.17
CA LEU A 25 -17.76 -4.35 6.65
C LEU A 25 -16.92 -4.89 5.49
N LEU A 26 -17.52 -5.65 4.58
CA LEU A 26 -16.83 -6.17 3.40
C LEU A 26 -16.35 -5.05 2.47
N PHE A 27 -17.19 -4.03 2.25
CA PHE A 27 -16.82 -2.88 1.43
C PHE A 27 -15.60 -2.14 2.00
N ARG A 28 -15.56 -1.93 3.33
CA ARG A 28 -14.41 -1.32 4.01
C ARG A 28 -13.16 -2.18 3.89
N ALA A 29 -13.26 -3.48 4.13
CA ALA A 29 -12.14 -4.41 3.99
C ALA A 29 -11.57 -4.40 2.57
N SER A 30 -12.43 -4.44 1.54
CA SER A 30 -12.01 -4.39 0.14
C SER A 30 -11.36 -3.06 -0.23
N ALA A 31 -11.85 -1.93 0.30
CA ALA A 31 -11.22 -0.62 0.07
C ALA A 31 -9.80 -0.56 0.67
N ILE A 32 -9.60 -1.11 1.86
CA ILE A 32 -8.30 -1.18 2.54
C ILE A 32 -7.32 -2.06 1.75
N GLU A 33 -7.76 -3.24 1.32
CA GLU A 33 -6.94 -4.16 0.51
C GLU A 33 -6.53 -3.54 -0.83
N ASN A 34 -7.48 -2.92 -1.55
CA ASN A 34 -7.18 -2.24 -2.81
C ASN A 34 -6.13 -1.14 -2.61
N LYS A 35 -6.26 -0.34 -1.54
CA LYS A 35 -5.29 0.70 -1.24
C LYS A 35 -3.90 0.14 -0.93
N ARG A 36 -3.83 -0.96 -0.18
CA ARG A 36 -2.58 -1.68 0.09
C ARG A 36 -1.93 -2.15 -1.21
N ASP A 37 -2.70 -2.70 -2.14
CA ASP A 37 -2.19 -3.14 -3.44
C ASP A 37 -1.68 -1.97 -4.29
N ILE A 38 -2.40 -0.85 -4.31
CA ILE A 38 -1.95 0.37 -4.98
C ILE A 38 -0.60 0.83 -4.42
N LEU A 39 -0.45 0.87 -3.09
CA LEU A 39 0.80 1.29 -2.45
C LEU A 39 1.97 0.36 -2.79
N ILE A 40 1.72 -0.96 -2.86
CA ILE A 40 2.71 -1.96 -3.29
C ILE A 40 3.13 -1.72 -4.73
N VAL A 41 2.18 -1.49 -5.64
CA VAL A 41 2.46 -1.25 -7.07
C VAL A 41 3.27 0.02 -7.26
N GLU A 42 2.85 1.13 -6.65
CA GLU A 42 3.57 2.41 -6.70
C GLU A 42 4.97 2.27 -6.08
N GLY A 43 5.08 1.66 -4.90
CA GLY A 43 6.37 1.41 -4.24
C GLY A 43 7.31 0.52 -5.05
N THR A 44 6.78 -0.50 -5.72
CA THR A 44 7.54 -1.37 -6.63
C THR A 44 8.03 -0.59 -7.86
N SER A 45 7.22 0.33 -8.38
CA SER A 45 7.64 1.22 -9.47
C SER A 45 8.82 2.10 -9.05
N ILE A 46 8.77 2.67 -7.84
CA ILE A 46 9.88 3.46 -7.27
C ILE A 46 11.13 2.60 -7.09
N ALA A 47 10.98 1.39 -6.57
CA ALA A 47 12.08 0.44 -6.43
C ALA A 47 12.70 0.06 -7.78
N ALA A 48 11.91 -0.05 -8.86
CA ALA A 48 12.43 -0.29 -10.21
C ALA A 48 13.27 0.88 -10.71
N VAL A 49 12.87 2.12 -10.42
CA VAL A 49 13.69 3.32 -10.72
C VAL A 49 15.00 3.30 -9.92
N ALA A 50 14.95 2.88 -8.65
CA ALA A 50 16.15 2.70 -7.83
C ALA A 50 17.10 1.66 -8.43
N GLN A 51 16.58 0.50 -8.85
CA GLN A 51 17.38 -0.53 -9.51
C GLN A 51 17.98 -0.05 -10.84
N GLN A 52 17.23 0.77 -11.58
CA GLN A 52 17.75 1.39 -12.79
C GLN A 52 18.93 2.32 -12.47
N TYR A 53 18.86 3.10 -11.39
CA TYR A 53 19.99 3.91 -10.92
C TYR A 53 21.19 3.02 -10.56
N TYR A 54 20.99 1.98 -9.76
CA TYR A 54 22.04 1.03 -9.38
C TYR A 54 22.77 0.43 -10.58
N ARG A 55 22.04 0.08 -11.64
CA ARG A 55 22.60 -0.53 -12.86
C ARG A 55 23.30 0.46 -13.81
N LYS A 56 22.96 1.75 -13.74
CA LYS A 56 23.56 2.77 -14.60
C LYS A 56 24.99 3.10 -14.13
N PRO A 57 25.96 3.28 -15.05
CA PRO A 57 27.28 3.79 -14.70
C PRO A 57 27.21 5.21 -14.12
N SER A 58 28.15 5.53 -13.24
CA SER A 58 28.28 6.86 -12.60
C SER A 58 28.55 7.97 -13.60
N GLU A 59 29.19 7.66 -14.73
CA GLU A 59 29.50 8.59 -15.82
C GLU A 59 28.24 9.21 -16.46
N ILE A 60 27.09 8.54 -16.33
CA ILE A 60 25.80 9.02 -16.85
C ILE A 60 24.78 9.30 -15.73
N GLY A 61 25.25 9.55 -14.51
CA GLY A 61 24.41 9.85 -13.34
C GLY A 61 23.72 8.63 -12.72
N GLY A 62 24.31 7.45 -12.87
CA GLY A 62 23.91 6.23 -12.16
C GLY A 62 24.72 5.96 -10.89
N GLY A 63 24.43 4.84 -10.25
CA GLY A 63 25.03 4.42 -8.99
C GLY A 63 26.25 3.53 -9.12
N SER A 64 26.62 3.06 -10.32
CA SER A 64 27.75 2.12 -10.52
C SER A 64 27.72 0.93 -9.56
N ARG A 65 26.57 0.25 -9.44
CA ARG A 65 26.31 -0.82 -8.47
C ARG A 65 26.32 -0.36 -7.01
N SER A 66 25.85 0.87 -6.77
CA SER A 66 25.60 1.40 -5.44
C SER A 66 24.28 2.16 -5.44
N PHE A 67 23.47 2.04 -4.38
CA PHE A 67 22.32 2.93 -4.20
C PHE A 67 22.71 4.24 -3.49
N LEU A 68 23.96 4.40 -3.07
CA LEU A 68 24.41 5.64 -2.44
C LEU A 68 24.20 6.85 -3.38
N GLY A 69 23.62 7.91 -2.82
CA GLY A 69 23.28 9.13 -3.56
C GLY A 69 21.98 9.04 -4.38
N TRP A 70 21.30 7.90 -4.37
CA TRP A 70 19.95 7.81 -4.93
C TRP A 70 18.94 8.51 -4.03
N ASP A 71 18.00 9.22 -4.64
CA ASP A 71 16.84 9.83 -3.96
C ASP A 71 15.58 9.50 -4.76
N ILE A 72 14.44 9.44 -4.07
CA ILE A 72 13.13 9.24 -4.68
C ILE A 72 12.82 10.49 -5.51
N PRO A 73 12.51 10.37 -6.81
CA PRO A 73 12.16 11.53 -7.62
C PRO A 73 10.95 12.27 -7.03
N PRO A 74 10.90 13.61 -7.09
CA PRO A 74 9.84 14.39 -6.44
C PRO A 74 8.42 13.99 -6.86
N SER A 75 8.25 13.54 -8.12
CA SER A 75 6.97 13.06 -8.66
C SER A 75 6.44 11.79 -8.00
N PHE A 76 7.32 10.99 -7.37
CA PHE A 76 6.97 9.76 -6.68
C PHE A 76 6.96 9.90 -5.16
N ARG A 77 7.52 10.98 -4.61
CA ARG A 77 7.57 11.22 -3.16
C ARG A 77 6.18 11.46 -2.57
N VAL A 78 5.30 12.12 -3.33
CA VAL A 78 3.91 12.36 -2.94
C VAL A 78 3.03 12.01 -4.13
N THR A 79 2.17 11.02 -3.93
CA THR A 79 1.15 10.61 -4.90
C THR A 79 -0.23 10.96 -4.36
N THR A 80 -1.25 10.81 -5.19
CA THR A 80 -2.65 10.94 -4.75
C THR A 80 -3.02 9.88 -3.69
N ASN A 81 -2.23 8.80 -3.57
CA ASN A 81 -2.52 7.66 -2.72
C ASN A 81 -1.72 7.66 -1.41
N GLY A 82 -0.63 8.43 -1.33
CA GLY A 82 0.24 8.41 -0.17
C GLY A 82 1.53 9.18 -0.38
N TYR A 83 2.46 8.98 0.53
CA TYR A 83 3.81 9.52 0.44
C TYR A 83 4.84 8.41 0.62
N TYR A 84 5.98 8.58 -0.03
CA TYR A 84 7.08 7.61 -0.06
C TYR A 84 8.35 8.25 0.47
N ASN A 85 8.98 7.59 1.43
CA ASN A 85 10.25 8.00 2.03
C ASN A 85 11.30 6.90 1.87
N ALA A 86 12.56 7.27 1.68
CA ALA A 86 13.68 6.33 1.73
C ALA A 86 14.33 6.43 3.12
N GLU A 87 14.42 5.31 3.85
CA GLU A 87 14.96 5.30 5.22
C GLU A 87 16.35 4.67 5.29
N GLU A 88 16.59 3.57 4.58
CA GLU A 88 17.88 2.87 4.59
C GLU A 88 18.47 2.80 3.18
N ILE A 89 19.29 3.78 2.81
CA ILE A 89 20.04 3.77 1.55
C ILE A 89 21.46 3.31 1.85
N THR A 90 21.83 2.13 1.38
CA THR A 90 23.21 1.60 1.46
C THR A 90 23.77 1.40 0.06
N ALA A 91 24.97 0.83 -0.08
CA ALA A 91 25.47 0.46 -1.39
C ALA A 91 24.63 -0.68 -2.02
N ASP A 92 24.18 -1.63 -1.21
CA ASP A 92 23.61 -2.90 -1.69
C ASP A 92 22.08 -2.94 -1.68
N GLN A 93 21.45 -2.08 -0.88
CA GLN A 93 20.00 -2.01 -0.76
C GLN A 93 19.47 -0.59 -0.58
N VAL A 94 18.20 -0.39 -0.92
CA VAL A 94 17.40 0.75 -0.50
C VAL A 94 16.07 0.28 0.08
N VAL A 95 15.72 0.80 1.26
CA VAL A 95 14.40 0.57 1.88
C VAL A 95 13.53 1.82 1.68
N ILE A 96 12.41 1.61 0.99
CA ILE A 96 11.39 2.60 0.69
C ILE A 96 10.17 2.30 1.55
N ILE A 97 9.66 3.29 2.27
CA ILE A 97 8.44 3.21 3.07
C ILE A 97 7.36 4.03 2.38
N GLY A 98 6.33 3.35 1.89
CA GLY A 98 5.11 3.96 1.38
C GLY A 98 4.05 4.05 2.48
N THR A 99 3.54 5.23 2.76
CA THR A 99 2.46 5.46 3.72
C THR A 99 1.23 6.00 3.01
N GLY A 100 0.09 5.31 3.18
CA GLY A 100 -1.19 5.73 2.63
C GLY A 100 -1.70 7.01 3.28
N ASN A 101 -2.40 7.83 2.49
CA ASN A 101 -3.02 9.07 2.96
C ASN A 101 -4.33 8.86 3.74
N GLU A 102 -4.93 7.68 3.65
CA GLU A 102 -6.19 7.34 4.32
C GLU A 102 -5.91 6.57 5.62
N GLU A 103 -6.55 7.01 6.70
CA GLU A 103 -6.56 6.29 7.97
C GLU A 103 -7.49 5.08 7.86
N VAL A 104 -6.98 3.91 8.23
CA VAL A 104 -7.71 2.65 8.11
C VAL A 104 -8.48 2.30 9.36
N THR A 105 -7.86 2.44 10.53
CA THR A 105 -8.51 2.23 11.84
C THR A 105 -7.73 2.96 12.93
N GLY A 106 -8.41 3.74 13.75
CA GLY A 106 -7.83 4.28 15.00
C GLY A 106 -6.67 5.26 14.84
N GLY A 107 -6.52 5.91 13.68
CA GLY A 107 -5.43 6.85 13.40
C GLY A 107 -4.20 6.23 12.71
N ASP A 108 -4.22 4.92 12.42
CA ASP A 108 -3.15 4.27 11.66
C ASP A 108 -3.45 4.22 10.16
N SER A 109 -2.47 4.68 9.37
CA SER A 109 -2.44 4.55 7.91
C SER A 109 -1.77 3.24 7.49
N ILE A 110 -2.13 2.73 6.30
CA ILE A 110 -1.45 1.60 5.67
C ILE A 110 0.00 1.96 5.41
N LYS A 111 0.92 1.07 5.80
CA LYS A 111 2.36 1.23 5.54
C LYS A 111 2.91 0.00 4.82
N VAL A 112 3.62 0.24 3.73
CA VAL A 112 4.28 -0.80 2.93
C VAL A 112 5.78 -0.52 2.94
N ARG A 113 6.56 -1.54 3.29
CA ARG A 113 8.00 -1.60 3.08
C ARG A 113 8.28 -2.14 1.69
N ILE A 114 9.15 -1.47 0.95
CA ILE A 114 9.69 -1.98 -0.29
C ILE A 114 11.21 -1.93 -0.18
N THR A 115 11.82 -3.10 -0.15
CA THR A 115 13.28 -3.25 -0.14
C THR A 115 13.75 -3.58 -1.54
N ALA A 116 14.47 -2.65 -2.16
CA ALA A 116 15.10 -2.87 -3.46
C ALA A 116 16.58 -3.22 -3.26
N THR A 117 17.03 -4.30 -3.88
CA THR A 117 18.45 -4.68 -3.99
C THR A 117 18.85 -4.63 -5.46
N GLY A 118 20.14 -4.76 -5.77
CA GLY A 118 20.63 -4.72 -7.17
C GLY A 118 20.00 -5.77 -8.11
N THR A 119 19.36 -6.80 -7.56
CA THR A 119 18.79 -7.92 -8.32
C THR A 119 17.32 -8.18 -8.00
N ASN A 120 16.86 -7.92 -6.77
CA ASN A 120 15.52 -8.26 -6.31
C ASN A 120 14.78 -7.04 -5.75
N ILE A 121 13.46 -7.05 -5.86
CA ILE A 121 12.57 -6.13 -5.14
C ILE A 121 11.69 -6.98 -4.24
N LEU A 122 11.67 -6.67 -2.96
CA LEU A 122 10.81 -7.31 -1.97
C LEU A 122 9.83 -6.27 -1.44
N SER A 123 8.54 -6.59 -1.45
CA SER A 123 7.52 -5.79 -0.79
C SER A 123 6.98 -6.54 0.42
N GLU A 124 6.91 -5.86 1.54
CA GLU A 124 6.39 -6.36 2.80
C GLU A 124 5.43 -5.32 3.37
N VAL A 125 4.29 -5.76 3.87
CA VAL A 125 3.37 -4.86 4.53
C VAL A 125 3.71 -4.80 6.02
N ILE A 126 3.89 -3.60 6.56
CA ILE A 126 4.31 -3.39 7.95
C ILE A 126 3.09 -3.10 8.86
N ASN A 127 1.92 -2.82 8.28
CA ASN A 127 0.64 -2.60 8.98
C ASN A 127 -0.54 -3.21 8.22
#